data_AF-A0A4Z2GIQ6-F1
#
_entry.id   AF-A0A4Z2GIQ6-F1
#
_cell.length_a   1.000
_cell.length_b   1.000
_cell.length_c   1.000
_cell.angle_alpha   90.00
_cell.angle_beta   90.00
_cell.angle_gamma   90.00
#
_symmetry.space_group_name_H-M   'P 1'
#
loop_
_entity.id
_entity.type
_entity.pdbx_description
1 polymer ?
#
loop_
_entity_poly.entity_id
_entity_poly.type
_entity_poly.pdbx_seq_one_letter_code
_entity_poly.pdbx_strand_id
1 'polypeptide(L)'
;MDRVEEGEVRLTQVCEEGEKLLLHLPKASAGQVQQHLSSIQQDWDSFVEQCRQNQQILEDSASLMKGFEGRLKKLRWWLEHMEKRMATDLLEAKQRGPEKAALEQVEEYQQEVLKERDSFERLGQEGQALNEGGRGDGSETRVSAQLQSQHQALLRRVRERLRSCQLTLQEQQAFEDTLQTTWMWLNGVQERLAALNSTVGNKETLEKRLGLVQVSGHKP
;
A
#
# COMPACT_ATOMS: atom_id res chain seq x y z
N MET A 1 41.57 -3.35 3.55
CA MET A 1 42.61 -2.85 2.62
C MET A 1 44.01 -3.02 3.20
N ASP A 2 44.20 -2.87 4.50
CA ASP A 2 45.51 -3.00 5.17
C ASP A 2 46.25 -4.33 4.88
N ARG A 3 45.51 -5.44 4.75
CA ARG A 3 46.09 -6.75 4.38
C ARG A 3 46.45 -6.89 2.90
N VAL A 4 45.85 -6.08 2.03
CA VAL A 4 46.23 -5.99 0.61
C VAL A 4 47.53 -5.19 0.50
N GLU A 5 47.65 -4.08 1.21
CA GLU A 5 48.90 -3.29 1.26
C GLU A 5 50.07 -4.13 1.81
N GLU A 6 49.84 -4.90 2.89
CA GLU A 6 50.87 -5.81 3.43
C GLU A 6 51.27 -6.90 2.43
N GLY A 7 50.32 -7.43 1.68
CA GLY A 7 50.58 -8.47 0.68
C GLY A 7 51.29 -7.94 -0.57
N GLU A 8 50.99 -6.72 -1.02
CA GLU A 8 51.74 -6.05 -2.08
C GLU A 8 53.20 -5.87 -1.67
N VAL A 9 53.47 -5.38 -0.45
CA VAL A 9 54.84 -5.21 0.06
C VAL A 9 55.61 -6.52 0.04
N ARG A 10 54.98 -7.63 0.47
CA ARG A 10 55.61 -8.95 0.45
C ARG A 10 55.84 -9.48 -0.96
N LEU A 11 54.89 -9.24 -1.87
CA LEU A 11 55.03 -9.62 -3.28
C LEU A 11 56.20 -8.87 -3.94
N THR A 12 56.29 -7.56 -3.72
CA THR A 12 57.41 -6.73 -4.20
C THR A 12 58.75 -7.28 -3.70
N GLN A 13 58.86 -7.63 -2.41
CA GLN A 13 60.07 -8.24 -1.85
C GLN A 13 60.41 -9.58 -2.51
N VAL A 14 59.44 -10.45 -2.74
CA VAL A 14 59.65 -11.75 -3.42
C VAL A 14 60.10 -11.55 -4.87
N CYS A 15 59.52 -10.58 -5.58
CA CYS A 15 59.92 -10.24 -6.95
C CYS A 15 61.35 -9.67 -6.98
N GLU A 16 61.68 -8.74 -6.09
CA GLU A 16 63.04 -8.16 -6.00
C GLU A 16 64.11 -9.22 -5.70
N GLU A 17 63.88 -10.09 -4.72
CA GLU A 17 64.81 -11.17 -4.38
C GLU A 17 64.88 -12.24 -5.47
N GLY A 18 63.74 -12.53 -6.12
CA GLY A 18 63.66 -13.43 -7.27
C GLY A 18 64.47 -12.92 -8.47
N GLU A 19 64.37 -11.63 -8.80
CA GLU A 19 65.15 -10.98 -9.86
C GLU A 19 66.66 -11.04 -9.58
N LYS A 20 67.08 -10.80 -8.32
CA LYS A 20 68.49 -10.98 -7.92
C LYS A 20 68.97 -12.41 -8.13
N LEU A 21 68.14 -13.40 -7.78
CA LEU A 21 68.47 -14.81 -7.92
C LEU A 21 68.65 -15.22 -9.41
N LEU A 22 67.85 -14.66 -10.32
CA LEU A 22 67.95 -14.92 -11.76
C LEU A 22 69.35 -14.63 -12.34
N LEU A 23 70.09 -13.69 -11.76
CA LEU A 23 71.45 -13.32 -12.20
C LEU A 23 72.48 -14.42 -11.96
N HIS A 24 72.18 -15.38 -11.08
CA HIS A 24 73.12 -16.41 -10.63
C HIS A 24 72.70 -17.84 -11.01
N LEU A 25 71.57 -18.01 -11.70
CA LEU A 25 71.01 -19.32 -12.04
C LEU A 25 71.37 -19.79 -13.47
N PRO A 26 71.53 -21.10 -13.69
CA PRO A 26 71.56 -21.68 -15.03
C PRO A 26 70.25 -21.40 -15.79
N LYS A 27 70.32 -21.28 -17.13
CA LYS A 27 69.18 -20.89 -17.99
C LYS A 27 67.87 -21.64 -17.72
N ALA A 28 67.93 -22.95 -17.49
CA ALA A 28 66.74 -23.77 -17.23
C ALA A 28 66.06 -23.41 -15.90
N SER A 29 66.84 -23.19 -14.85
CA SER A 29 66.36 -22.80 -13.52
C SER A 29 65.88 -21.34 -13.51
N ALA A 30 66.57 -20.46 -14.25
CA ALA A 30 66.15 -19.06 -14.41
C ALA A 30 64.77 -18.95 -15.09
N GLY A 31 64.52 -19.75 -16.13
CA GLY A 31 63.21 -19.79 -16.79
C GLY A 31 62.07 -20.22 -15.85
N GLN A 32 62.32 -21.20 -14.97
CA GLN A 32 61.35 -21.64 -13.97
C GLN A 32 61.04 -20.54 -12.95
N VAL A 33 62.08 -19.90 -12.39
CA VAL A 33 61.90 -18.81 -11.41
C VAL A 33 61.14 -17.64 -12.03
N GLN A 34 61.48 -17.24 -13.26
CA GLN A 34 60.77 -16.17 -13.95
C GLN A 34 59.29 -16.50 -14.17
N GLN A 35 58.97 -17.74 -14.56
CA GLN A 35 57.59 -18.21 -14.67
C GLN A 35 56.86 -18.16 -13.32
N HIS A 36 57.50 -18.58 -12.22
CA HIS A 36 56.91 -18.49 -10.88
C HIS A 36 56.64 -17.05 -10.44
N LEU A 37 57.57 -16.13 -10.70
CA LEU A 37 57.39 -14.70 -10.40
C LEU A 37 56.22 -14.09 -11.19
N SER A 38 56.11 -14.41 -12.48
CA SER A 38 54.96 -13.96 -13.29
C SER A 38 53.65 -14.57 -12.81
N SER A 39 53.64 -15.86 -12.44
CA SER A 39 52.45 -16.54 -11.92
C SER A 39 51.98 -15.92 -10.61
N ILE A 40 52.87 -15.71 -9.64
CA ILE A 40 52.47 -15.18 -8.33
C ILE A 40 51.99 -13.73 -8.43
N GLN A 41 52.56 -12.93 -9.34
CA GLN A 41 52.06 -11.59 -9.64
C GLN A 41 50.64 -11.64 -10.21
N GLN A 42 50.40 -12.51 -11.21
CA GLN A 42 49.07 -12.67 -11.81
C GLN A 42 48.02 -13.19 -10.81
N ASP A 43 48.40 -14.17 -9.98
CA ASP A 43 47.53 -14.73 -8.94
C ASP A 43 47.18 -13.67 -7.90
N TRP A 44 48.15 -12.82 -7.53
CA TRP A 44 47.93 -11.71 -6.63
C TRP A 44 46.98 -10.66 -7.21
N ASP A 45 47.22 -10.22 -8.45
CA ASP A 45 46.37 -9.23 -9.13
C ASP A 45 44.92 -9.74 -9.23
N SER A 46 44.75 -11.02 -9.59
CA SER A 46 43.45 -11.70 -9.63
C SER A 46 42.77 -11.73 -8.26
N PHE A 47 43.52 -12.07 -7.20
CA PHE A 47 43.01 -12.09 -5.83
C PHE A 47 42.56 -10.70 -5.36
N VAL A 48 43.36 -9.66 -5.61
CA VAL A 48 43.04 -8.28 -5.24
C VAL A 48 41.77 -7.81 -5.95
N GLU A 49 41.64 -8.08 -7.24
CA GLU A 49 40.43 -7.71 -7.99
C GLU A 49 39.20 -8.48 -7.49
N GLN A 50 39.33 -9.77 -7.15
CA GLN A 50 38.24 -10.53 -6.51
C GLN A 50 37.85 -9.95 -5.15
N CYS A 51 38.82 -9.55 -4.31
CA CYS A 51 38.53 -8.87 -3.05
C CYS A 51 37.77 -7.57 -3.27
N ARG A 52 38.19 -6.76 -4.25
CA ARG A 52 37.52 -5.49 -4.58
C ARG A 52 36.10 -5.70 -5.08
N GLN A 53 35.88 -6.68 -5.95
CA GLN A 53 34.54 -7.05 -6.44
C GLN A 53 33.64 -7.54 -5.31
N ASN A 54 34.15 -8.42 -4.44
CA ASN A 54 33.40 -8.90 -3.28
C ASN A 54 33.04 -7.77 -2.31
N GLN A 55 33.97 -6.84 -2.07
CA GLN A 55 33.69 -5.65 -1.27
C GLN A 55 32.56 -4.82 -1.86
N GLN A 56 32.61 -4.53 -3.17
CA GLN A 56 31.55 -3.77 -3.84
C GLN A 56 30.19 -4.47 -3.73
N ILE A 57 30.14 -5.79 -3.96
CA ILE A 57 28.90 -6.57 -3.85
C ILE A 57 28.32 -6.50 -2.43
N LEU A 58 29.17 -6.58 -1.41
CA LEU A 58 28.75 -6.47 -0.01
C LEU A 58 28.23 -5.07 0.33
N GLU A 59 28.90 -4.02 -0.14
CA GLU A 59 28.47 -2.63 0.06
C GLU A 59 27.13 -2.35 -0.63
N ASP A 60 26.96 -2.81 -1.87
CA ASP A 60 25.70 -2.70 -2.61
C ASP A 60 24.58 -3.47 -1.90
N SER A 61 24.88 -4.66 -1.39
CA SER A 61 23.93 -5.49 -0.63
C SER A 61 23.48 -4.80 0.65
N ALA A 62 24.41 -4.26 1.43
CA ALA A 62 24.12 -3.53 2.65
C ALA A 62 23.26 -2.27 2.37
N SER A 63 23.56 -1.57 1.27
CA SER A 63 22.78 -0.39 0.84
C SER A 63 21.33 -0.76 0.49
N LEU A 64 21.14 -1.81 -0.32
CA LEU A 64 19.80 -2.28 -0.68
C LEU A 64 19.01 -2.76 0.55
N MET A 65 19.64 -3.55 1.43
CA MET A 65 19.00 -4.06 2.64
C MET A 65 18.58 -2.92 3.58
N LYS A 66 19.43 -1.91 3.75
CA LYS A 66 19.10 -0.71 4.53
C LYS A 66 17.93 0.06 3.93
N GLY A 67 17.90 0.20 2.60
CA GLY A 67 16.78 0.82 1.88
C GLY A 67 15.47 0.08 2.09
N PHE A 68 15.51 -1.25 1.93
CA PHE A 68 14.38 -2.15 2.15
C PHE A 68 13.85 -2.06 3.59
N GLU A 69 14.71 -2.17 4.60
CA GLU A 69 14.32 -2.06 6.00
C GLU A 69 13.68 -0.71 6.33
N GLY A 70 14.22 0.38 5.78
CA GLY A 70 13.67 1.72 5.96
C GLY A 70 12.26 1.84 5.37
N ARG A 71 12.06 1.34 4.14
CA ARG A 71 10.75 1.34 3.48
C ARG A 71 9.76 0.43 4.22
N LEU A 72 10.21 -0.74 4.65
CA LEU A 72 9.41 -1.68 5.45
C LEU A 72 8.89 -1.04 6.73
N LYS A 73 9.78 -0.39 7.51
CA LYS A 73 9.41 0.32 8.74
C LYS A 73 8.37 1.41 8.47
N LYS A 74 8.58 2.22 7.42
CA LYS A 74 7.65 3.29 7.04
C LYS A 74 6.27 2.73 6.68
N LEU A 75 6.20 1.69 5.85
CA LEU A 75 4.93 1.12 5.40
C LEU A 75 4.19 0.38 6.51
N ARG A 76 4.92 -0.32 7.40
CA ARG A 76 4.32 -0.93 8.58
C ARG A 76 3.67 0.13 9.47
N TRP A 77 4.40 1.20 9.79
CA TRP A 77 3.87 2.29 10.59
C TRP A 77 2.64 2.95 9.93
N TRP A 78 2.72 3.21 8.62
CA TRP A 78 1.60 3.80 7.88
C TRP A 78 0.36 2.90 7.93
N LEU A 79 0.53 1.58 7.78
CA LEU A 79 -0.57 0.63 7.80
C LEU A 79 -1.23 0.58 9.18
N GLU A 80 -0.44 0.45 10.25
CA GLU A 80 -0.91 0.46 11.64
C GLU A 80 -1.65 1.76 11.97
N HIS A 81 -1.10 2.91 11.54
CA HIS A 81 -1.70 4.21 11.77
C HIS A 81 -3.03 4.36 11.02
N MET A 82 -3.07 3.96 9.75
CA MET A 82 -4.28 4.01 8.93
C MET A 82 -5.38 3.12 9.51
N GLU A 83 -5.05 1.89 9.91
CA GLU A 83 -6.00 0.98 10.55
C GLU A 83 -6.56 1.53 11.86
N LYS A 84 -5.70 2.13 12.70
CA LYS A 84 -6.10 2.75 13.95
C LYS A 84 -6.99 3.97 13.74
N ARG A 85 -6.64 4.83 12.77
CA ARG A 85 -7.45 6.00 12.39
C ARG A 85 -8.84 5.56 11.94
N MET A 86 -8.91 4.61 11.01
CA MET A 86 -10.18 4.06 10.55
C MET A 86 -11.02 3.42 11.68
N ALA A 87 -10.39 2.74 12.64
CA ALA A 87 -11.10 2.14 13.76
C ALA A 87 -11.64 3.19 14.76
N THR A 88 -10.90 4.28 14.96
CA THR A 88 -11.29 5.37 15.85
C THR A 88 -12.43 6.17 15.23
N ASP A 89 -12.26 6.57 13.97
CA ASP A 89 -13.22 7.41 13.25
C ASP A 89 -14.53 6.65 12.99
N LEU A 90 -14.47 5.32 12.86
CA LEU A 90 -15.65 4.44 12.88
C LEU A 90 -16.48 4.55 14.16
N LEU A 91 -15.81 4.60 15.31
CA LEU A 91 -16.48 4.68 16.61
C LEU A 91 -17.14 6.05 16.80
N GLU A 92 -16.50 7.10 16.28
CA GLU A 92 -16.98 8.48 16.34
C GLU A 92 -18.13 8.76 15.36
N ALA A 93 -18.06 8.23 14.13
CA ALA A 93 -19.12 8.37 13.13
C ALA A 93 -20.46 7.77 13.61
N LYS A 94 -20.42 6.68 14.39
CA LYS A 94 -21.61 6.12 15.04
C LYS A 94 -22.24 7.03 16.09
N GLN A 95 -21.49 8.02 16.60
CA GLN A 95 -21.90 8.93 17.68
C GLN A 95 -22.17 10.36 17.21
N ARG A 96 -21.65 10.75 16.04
CA ARG A 96 -21.71 12.13 15.55
C ARG A 96 -22.01 12.20 14.05
N GLY A 97 -23.23 12.62 13.73
CA GLY A 97 -23.47 13.46 12.56
C GLY A 97 -24.03 12.79 11.30
N PRO A 98 -24.21 13.58 10.22
CA PRO A 98 -24.88 13.15 9.01
C PRO A 98 -24.05 12.15 8.20
N GLU A 99 -24.71 11.09 7.72
CA GLU A 99 -24.11 9.99 6.94
C GLU A 99 -23.28 10.46 5.74
N LYS A 100 -23.57 11.66 5.19
CA LYS A 100 -22.80 12.29 4.09
C LYS A 100 -21.35 12.61 4.49
N ALA A 101 -21.11 13.08 5.71
CA ALA A 101 -19.75 13.39 6.17
C ALA A 101 -18.91 12.11 6.37
N ALA A 102 -19.56 11.02 6.81
CA ALA A 102 -18.92 9.71 6.90
C ALA A 102 -18.54 9.17 5.50
N LEU A 103 -19.35 9.44 4.48
CA LEU A 103 -19.04 9.06 3.10
C LEU A 103 -17.76 9.75 2.61
N GLU A 104 -17.70 11.08 2.71
CA GLU A 104 -16.54 11.89 2.28
C GLU A 104 -15.25 11.41 2.96
N GLN A 105 -15.31 11.12 4.25
CA GLN A 105 -14.17 10.61 5.01
C GLN A 105 -13.71 9.21 4.54
N VAL A 106 -14.66 8.30 4.25
CA VAL A 106 -14.31 6.97 3.74
C VAL A 106 -13.74 7.03 2.32
N GLU A 107 -14.21 7.97 1.49
CA GLU A 107 -13.63 8.26 0.17
C GLU A 107 -12.18 8.77 0.30
N GLU A 108 -11.91 9.64 1.27
CA GLU A 108 -10.55 10.09 1.57
C GLU A 108 -9.62 8.93 1.95
N TYR A 109 -10.05 8.03 2.84
CA TYR A 109 -9.27 6.83 3.16
C TYR A 109 -9.03 5.97 1.93
N GLN A 110 -10.03 5.80 1.06
CA GLN A 110 -9.87 5.02 -0.15
C GLN A 110 -8.78 5.60 -1.05
N GLN A 111 -8.76 6.92 -1.22
CA GLN A 111 -7.74 7.60 -2.00
C GLN A 111 -6.36 7.45 -1.37
N GLU A 112 -6.23 7.63 -0.06
CA GLU A 112 -4.96 7.44 0.65
C GLU A 112 -4.43 6.01 0.52
N VAL A 113 -5.29 4.99 0.71
CA VAL A 113 -4.88 3.58 0.59
C VAL A 113 -4.48 3.23 -0.85
N LEU A 114 -5.15 3.80 -1.85
CA LEU A 114 -4.79 3.60 -3.25
C LEU A 114 -3.46 4.28 -3.62
N LYS A 115 -3.18 5.47 -3.08
CA LYS A 115 -1.92 6.19 -3.32
C LYS A 115 -0.69 5.43 -2.85
N GLU A 116 -0.79 4.67 -1.76
CA GLU A 116 0.33 3.88 -1.24
C GLU A 116 0.53 2.53 -1.96
N ARG A 117 -0.36 2.12 -2.88
CA ARG A 117 -0.27 0.83 -3.59
C ARG A 117 1.13 0.59 -4.19
N ASP A 118 1.64 1.58 -4.91
CA ASP A 118 2.92 1.46 -5.62
C ASP A 118 4.10 1.37 -4.63
N SER A 119 3.95 1.91 -3.42
CA SER A 119 4.96 1.75 -2.37
C SER A 119 5.05 0.32 -1.85
N PHE A 120 3.91 -0.35 -1.67
CA PHE A 120 3.86 -1.77 -1.27
C PHE A 120 4.38 -2.69 -2.38
N GLU A 121 4.02 -2.41 -3.63
CA GLU A 121 4.53 -3.16 -4.78
C GLU A 121 6.06 -3.01 -4.91
N ARG A 122 6.58 -1.80 -4.76
CA ARG A 122 8.03 -1.54 -4.77
C ARG A 122 8.75 -2.28 -3.64
N LEU A 123 8.16 -2.34 -2.44
CA LEU A 123 8.72 -3.14 -1.35
C LEU A 123 8.80 -4.63 -1.73
N GLY A 124 7.78 -5.16 -2.41
CA GLY A 124 7.78 -6.53 -2.94
C GLY A 124 8.89 -6.77 -3.96
N GLN A 125 9.10 -5.84 -4.88
CA GLN A 125 10.19 -5.90 -5.87
C GLN A 125 11.57 -5.83 -5.21
N GLU A 126 11.76 -4.95 -4.23
CA GLU A 126 13.00 -4.85 -3.46
C GLU A 126 13.28 -6.16 -2.70
N GLY A 127 12.27 -6.77 -2.08
CA GLY A 127 12.40 -8.06 -1.41
C GLY A 127 12.77 -9.20 -2.37
N GLN A 128 12.17 -9.24 -3.56
CA GLN A 128 12.53 -10.22 -4.59
C GLN A 128 13.97 -10.05 -5.09
N ALA A 129 14.38 -8.80 -5.37
CA ALA A 129 15.74 -8.50 -5.83
C ALA A 129 16.81 -8.91 -4.80
N LEU A 130 16.54 -8.70 -3.50
CA LEU A 130 17.42 -9.17 -2.43
C LEU A 130 17.53 -10.71 -2.42
N ASN A 131 16.42 -11.42 -2.59
CA ASN A 131 16.42 -12.88 -2.61
C ASN A 131 17.11 -13.45 -3.86
N GLU A 132 16.83 -12.92 -5.05
CA GLU A 132 17.45 -13.35 -6.32
C GLU A 132 18.96 -13.08 -6.35
N GLY A 133 19.40 -11.99 -5.72
CA GLY A 133 20.82 -11.68 -5.58
C GLY A 133 21.57 -12.55 -4.56
N GLY A 134 20.89 -13.49 -3.87
CA GLY A 134 21.47 -14.26 -2.76
C GLY A 134 21.85 -13.39 -1.56
N ARG A 135 21.22 -12.22 -1.44
CA ARG A 135 21.52 -11.16 -0.45
C ARG A 135 20.64 -11.24 0.80
N GLY A 136 19.76 -12.23 0.90
CA GLY A 136 18.85 -12.44 2.02
C GLY A 136 18.52 -13.92 2.21
N ASP A 137 17.83 -14.24 3.30
CA ASP A 137 17.36 -15.60 3.61
C ASP A 137 15.92 -15.88 3.10
N GLY A 138 15.37 -14.92 2.34
CA GLY A 138 14.02 -14.95 1.80
C GLY A 138 12.96 -14.45 2.79
N SER A 139 13.34 -14.04 4.00
CA SER A 139 12.43 -13.38 4.94
C SER A 139 11.91 -12.05 4.40
N GLU A 140 12.70 -11.33 3.60
CA GLU A 140 12.34 -10.06 2.97
C GLU A 140 11.14 -10.22 2.04
N THR A 141 11.17 -11.25 1.20
CA THR A 141 10.05 -11.61 0.30
C THR A 141 8.81 -11.98 1.12
N ARG A 142 8.97 -12.76 2.19
CA ARG A 142 7.83 -13.18 3.04
C ARG A 142 7.18 -12.00 3.75
N VAL A 143 7.98 -11.12 4.36
CA VAL A 143 7.50 -9.94 5.07
C VAL A 143 6.85 -8.96 4.09
N SER A 144 7.40 -8.78 2.90
CA SER A 144 6.80 -7.94 1.86
C SER A 144 5.45 -8.48 1.40
N ALA A 145 5.36 -9.79 1.15
CA ALA A 145 4.11 -10.44 0.80
C ALA A 145 3.06 -10.32 1.91
N GLN A 146 3.48 -10.43 3.18
CA GLN A 146 2.60 -10.22 4.33
C GLN A 146 2.05 -8.79 4.37
N LEU A 147 2.91 -7.78 4.23
CA LEU A 147 2.48 -6.37 4.20
C LEU A 147 1.55 -6.09 3.00
N GLN A 148 1.84 -6.66 1.84
CA GLN A 148 0.98 -6.55 0.66
C GLN A 148 -0.41 -7.15 0.92
N SER A 149 -0.47 -8.31 1.60
CA SER A 149 -1.73 -8.94 1.98
C SER A 149 -2.54 -8.07 2.96
N GLN A 150 -1.86 -7.47 3.94
CA GLN A 150 -2.49 -6.54 4.89
C GLN A 150 -3.02 -5.29 4.17
N HIS A 151 -2.27 -4.71 3.23
CA HIS A 151 -2.72 -3.59 2.41
C HIS A 151 -3.96 -3.95 1.57
N GLN A 152 -3.99 -5.13 0.96
CA GLN A 152 -5.17 -5.60 0.24
C GLN A 152 -6.38 -5.81 1.17
N ALA A 153 -6.17 -6.35 2.37
CA ALA A 153 -7.24 -6.51 3.35
C ALA A 153 -7.80 -5.16 3.80
N LEU A 154 -6.93 -4.18 4.04
CA LEU A 154 -7.31 -2.80 4.36
C LEU A 154 -8.14 -2.18 3.22
N LEU A 155 -7.70 -2.31 1.97
CA LEU A 155 -8.43 -1.81 0.81
C LEU A 155 -9.82 -2.46 0.68
N ARG A 156 -9.95 -3.76 0.96
CA ARG A 156 -11.26 -4.45 0.97
C ARG A 156 -12.16 -3.87 2.06
N ARG A 157 -11.63 -3.68 3.27
CA ARG A 157 -12.38 -3.07 4.39
C ARG A 157 -12.87 -1.68 4.01
N VAL A 158 -12.01 -0.81 3.46
CA VAL A 158 -12.41 0.54 3.03
C VAL A 158 -13.53 0.48 1.99
N ARG A 159 -13.42 -0.39 0.97
CA ARG A 159 -14.46 -0.54 -0.07
C ARG A 159 -15.80 -1.03 0.48
N GLU A 160 -15.76 -1.98 1.41
CA GLU A 160 -16.97 -2.48 2.07
C GLU A 160 -17.64 -1.38 2.90
N ARG A 161 -16.85 -0.59 3.62
CA ARG A 161 -17.33 0.59 4.36
C ARG A 161 -17.94 1.64 3.45
N LEU A 162 -17.30 1.94 2.32
CA LEU A 162 -17.81 2.89 1.33
C LEU A 162 -19.17 2.44 0.81
N ARG A 163 -19.27 1.17 0.41
CA ARG A 163 -20.51 0.58 -0.07
C ARG A 163 -21.62 0.63 0.99
N SER A 164 -21.29 0.35 2.25
CA SER A 164 -22.25 0.42 3.36
C SER A 164 -22.80 1.84 3.52
N CYS A 165 -21.93 2.85 3.51
CA CYS A 165 -22.33 4.25 3.68
C CYS A 165 -23.21 4.72 2.51
N GLN A 166 -22.84 4.36 1.27
CA GLN A 166 -23.64 4.64 0.09
C GLN A 166 -25.03 4.01 0.16
N LEU A 167 -25.13 2.76 0.63
CA LEU A 167 -26.41 2.07 0.80
C LEU A 167 -27.27 2.76 1.87
N THR A 168 -26.70 3.09 3.02
CA THR A 168 -27.42 3.78 4.11
C THR A 168 -27.94 5.15 3.66
N LEU A 169 -27.14 5.91 2.91
CA LEU A 169 -27.59 7.18 2.31
C LEU A 169 -28.73 6.99 1.33
N GLN A 170 -28.67 5.95 0.50
CA GLN A 170 -29.73 5.64 -0.46
C GLN A 170 -31.04 5.27 0.25
N GLU A 171 -30.97 4.45 1.31
CA GLU A 171 -32.13 4.08 2.11
C GLU A 171 -32.73 5.29 2.84
N GLN A 172 -31.89 6.16 3.41
CA GLN A 172 -32.33 7.40 4.04
C GLN A 172 -33.07 8.31 3.04
N GLN A 173 -32.51 8.51 1.84
CA GLN A 173 -33.15 9.33 0.80
C GLN A 173 -34.50 8.73 0.37
N ALA A 174 -34.57 7.42 0.12
CA ALA A 174 -35.81 6.76 -0.27
C ALA A 174 -36.90 6.86 0.82
N PHE A 175 -36.50 6.80 2.10
CA PHE A 175 -37.39 7.00 3.23
C PHE A 175 -37.90 8.44 3.31
N GLU A 176 -37.02 9.44 3.14
CA GLU A 176 -37.38 10.85 3.10
C GLU A 176 -38.38 11.15 1.97
N ASP A 177 -38.13 10.63 0.76
CA ASP A 177 -39.02 10.79 -0.39
C ASP A 177 -40.41 10.19 -0.15
N THR A 178 -40.45 9.01 0.49
CA THR A 178 -41.71 8.32 0.85
C THR A 178 -42.47 9.09 1.93
N LEU A 179 -41.76 9.61 2.95
CA LEU A 179 -42.35 10.45 3.99
C LEU A 179 -42.94 11.73 3.41
N GLN A 180 -42.19 12.41 2.55
CA GLN A 180 -42.66 13.64 1.89
C GLN A 180 -43.90 13.36 1.04
N THR A 181 -43.89 12.29 0.23
CA THR A 181 -45.04 11.89 -0.58
C THR A 181 -46.27 11.59 0.29
N THR A 182 -46.08 10.86 1.39
CA THR A 182 -47.14 10.52 2.34
C THR A 182 -47.70 11.76 3.03
N TRP A 183 -46.83 12.71 3.40
CA TRP A 183 -47.23 13.96 4.04
C TRP A 183 -48.02 14.86 3.08
N MET A 184 -47.56 14.98 1.82
CA MET A 184 -48.30 15.68 0.77
C MET A 184 -49.67 15.06 0.53
N TRP A 185 -49.75 13.72 0.48
CA TRP A 185 -51.02 13.01 0.36
C TRP A 185 -51.94 13.30 1.54
N LEU A 186 -51.43 13.21 2.78
CA LEU A 186 -52.21 13.46 4.00
C LEU A 186 -52.80 14.87 4.02
N ASN A 187 -51.99 15.88 3.69
CA ASN A 187 -52.47 17.25 3.57
C ASN A 187 -53.55 17.39 2.50
N GLY A 188 -53.38 16.75 1.34
CA GLY A 188 -54.41 16.72 0.30
C GLY A 188 -55.72 16.08 0.79
N VAL A 189 -55.66 15.02 1.60
CA VAL A 189 -56.85 14.44 2.23
C VAL A 189 -57.47 15.40 3.25
N GLN A 190 -56.65 16.06 4.06
CA GLN A 190 -57.13 17.03 5.05
C GLN A 190 -57.83 18.22 4.41
N GLU A 191 -57.28 18.79 3.33
CA GLU A 191 -57.92 19.86 2.56
C GLU A 191 -59.25 19.42 1.95
N ARG A 192 -59.31 18.20 1.40
CA ARG A 192 -60.56 17.62 0.86
C ARG A 192 -61.61 17.43 1.95
N LEU A 193 -61.22 16.93 3.12
CA LEU A 193 -62.11 16.78 4.27
C LEU A 193 -62.64 18.14 4.75
N ALA A 194 -61.78 19.16 4.82
CA ALA A 194 -62.18 20.52 5.16
C ALA A 194 -63.19 21.08 4.15
N ALA A 195 -62.98 20.84 2.85
CA ALA A 195 -63.92 21.24 1.80
C ALA A 195 -65.28 20.52 1.89
N LEU A 196 -65.29 19.25 2.30
CA LEU A 196 -66.50 18.43 2.47
C LEU A 196 -67.30 18.80 3.74
N ASN A 197 -66.62 19.22 4.81
CA ASN A 197 -67.27 19.68 6.05
C ASN A 197 -67.93 21.06 5.95
N SER A 198 -67.79 21.76 4.82
CA SER A 198 -68.53 23.00 4.57
C SER A 198 -70.01 22.70 4.31
N THR A 199 -70.92 23.27 5.10
CA THR A 199 -72.38 23.17 4.93
C THR A 199 -72.97 24.26 4.03
N VAL A 200 -72.12 25.06 3.38
CA VAL A 200 -72.55 26.15 2.50
C VAL A 200 -72.74 25.63 1.06
N GLY A 201 -73.95 25.77 0.51
CA GLY A 201 -74.29 25.44 -0.88
C GLY A 201 -75.78 25.11 -1.11
N ASN A 202 -76.22 25.10 -2.38
CA ASN A 202 -77.57 24.65 -2.79
C ASN A 202 -77.63 23.10 -2.93
N LYS A 203 -78.83 22.52 -3.14
CA LYS A 203 -79.04 21.06 -3.23
C LYS A 203 -78.07 20.34 -4.19
N GLU A 204 -77.86 20.91 -5.37
CA GLU A 204 -76.97 20.36 -6.40
C GLU A 204 -75.49 20.35 -5.96
N THR A 205 -75.09 21.36 -5.16
CA THR A 205 -73.75 21.45 -4.56
C THR A 205 -73.54 20.35 -3.51
N LEU A 206 -74.57 20.05 -2.72
CA LEU A 206 -74.52 18.99 -1.70
C LEU A 206 -74.54 17.58 -2.32
N GLU A 207 -75.30 17.36 -3.39
CA GLU A 207 -75.32 16.09 -4.13
C GLU A 207 -73.98 15.79 -4.83
N LYS A 208 -73.33 16.79 -5.43
CA LYS A 208 -71.96 16.64 -5.96
C LYS A 208 -70.93 16.31 -4.88
N ARG A 209 -71.05 16.91 -3.69
CA ARG A 209 -70.16 16.60 -2.55
C ARG A 209 -70.36 15.16 -2.05
N LEU A 210 -71.60 14.67 -2.00
CA LEU A 210 -71.91 13.28 -1.63
C LEU A 210 -71.26 12.27 -2.59
N GLY A 211 -71.28 12.54 -3.89
CA GLY A 211 -70.61 11.70 -4.90
C GLY A 211 -69.08 11.67 -4.74
N LEU A 212 -68.45 12.78 -4.35
CA LEU A 212 -67.01 12.85 -4.09
C LEU A 212 -66.59 12.03 -2.87
N VAL A 213 -67.43 11.96 -1.82
CA VAL A 213 -67.17 11.12 -0.62
C VAL A 213 -67.14 9.64 -0.98
N GLN A 214 -68.04 9.17 -1.85
CA GLN A 214 -68.14 7.75 -2.23
C GLN A 214 -66.94 7.24 -3.05
N VAL A 215 -66.33 8.10 -3.87
CA VAL A 215 -65.13 7.75 -4.67
C VAL A 215 -63.84 7.78 -3.82
N SER A 216 -63.85 8.53 -2.72
CA SER A 216 -62.69 8.71 -1.84
C SER A 216 -62.32 7.45 -1.01
N GLY A 217 -63.19 6.44 -0.95
CA GLY A 217 -62.96 5.18 -0.24
C GLY A 217 -62.05 4.19 -0.97
N HIS A 218 -61.69 4.46 -2.23
CA HIS A 218 -60.72 3.65 -2.97
C HIS A 218 -59.32 4.24 -2.82
N LYS A 219 -58.58 3.64 -1.88
CA LYS A 219 -57.14 3.78 -1.69
C LYS A 219 -56.41 3.39 -3.00
N PRO A 220 -55.32 4.05 -3.40
CA PRO A 220 -54.24 3.40 -4.15
C PRO A 220 -53.44 2.45 -3.24
#